data_AF-A0A2K3D3B2-F1
#
_entry.id   AF-A0A2K3D3B2-F1
#
_cell.length_a   1.000
_cell.length_b   1.000
_cell.length_c   1.000
_cell.angle_alpha   90.00
_cell.angle_beta   90.00
_cell.angle_gamma   90.00
#
_symmetry.space_group_name_H-M   'P 1'
#
loop_
_entity.id
_entity.type
_entity.pdbx_description
1 polymer ?
#
loop_
_entity_poly.entity_id
_entity_poly.type
_entity_poly.pdbx_seq_one_letter_code
_entity_poly.pdbx_strand_id
1 'polypeptide(L)'
;MGGTGLNLNLREQLAFYGAYHNHPINQLIHFVFVPAILWSIFVWLSYIGPLSTLMGLGATAAAGGGGGDALAQWGLGGLAARLPAAAAAALQPTSPAFLVAAVYGCFYVALDLVAGASWFLCVGLPLAWSAVWFAGAVPNAWQWALGVHVFSWYMQIHPGHAVCEKRKPALLDSLAQAFALAPLFVWYELLFLLGYRPTLRHELQAQVDQLIAAHRAKKQPLVNSAEQQ
;
A
#
# COMPACT_ATOMS: atom_id res chain seq x y z
N MET A 1 3.35 9.65 -26.00
CA MET A 1 4.48 10.33 -25.35
C MET A 1 4.91 9.46 -24.19
N GLY A 2 6.05 8.76 -24.33
CA GLY A 2 6.56 7.84 -23.33
C GLY A 2 7.32 8.61 -22.25
N GLY A 3 6.82 8.54 -21.02
CA GLY A 3 7.61 8.83 -19.83
C GLY A 3 7.91 7.51 -19.14
N THR A 4 9.11 6.96 -19.33
CA THR A 4 9.63 5.81 -18.58
C THR A 4 10.12 6.27 -17.20
N GLY A 5 9.25 6.95 -16.46
CA GLY A 5 9.53 7.49 -15.13
C GLY A 5 8.27 7.45 -14.26
N LEU A 6 8.46 7.41 -12.94
CA LEU A 6 7.35 7.47 -11.98
C LEU A 6 6.63 8.81 -12.17
N ASN A 7 5.41 8.79 -12.75
CA ASN A 7 4.61 9.99 -12.92
C ASN A 7 4.19 10.49 -11.54
N LEU A 8 4.70 11.63 -11.05
CA LEU A 8 4.38 12.17 -9.71
C LEU A 8 3.11 13.04 -9.69
N ASN A 9 2.39 13.15 -10.81
CA ASN A 9 1.13 13.88 -10.85
C ASN A 9 0.01 13.07 -10.18
N LEU A 10 -0.26 13.40 -8.92
CA LEU A 10 -1.30 12.76 -8.10
C LEU A 10 -2.67 12.67 -8.80
N ARG A 11 -3.08 13.72 -9.53
CA ARG A 11 -4.39 13.73 -10.20
C ARG A 11 -4.44 12.70 -11.32
N GLU A 12 -3.41 12.66 -12.16
CA GLU A 12 -3.32 11.68 -13.25
C GLU A 12 -3.24 10.25 -12.71
N GLN A 13 -2.47 10.04 -11.64
CA GLN A 13 -2.39 8.77 -10.94
C GLN A 13 -3.75 8.30 -10.41
N LEU A 14 -4.49 9.18 -9.72
CA LEU A 14 -5.82 8.89 -9.17
C LEU A 14 -6.86 8.63 -10.27
N ALA A 15 -6.84 9.42 -11.35
CA ALA A 15 -7.75 9.23 -12.49
C ALA A 15 -7.47 7.91 -13.21
N PHE A 16 -6.19 7.56 -13.41
CA PHE A 16 -5.81 6.27 -13.98
C PHE A 16 -6.30 5.10 -13.11
N TYR A 17 -6.12 5.18 -11.79
CA TYR A 17 -6.62 4.16 -10.88
C TYR A 17 -8.14 3.99 -10.94
N GLY A 18 -8.89 5.09 -10.85
CA GLY A 18 -10.35 5.07 -10.90
C GLY A 18 -10.90 4.52 -12.21
N ALA A 19 -10.18 4.69 -13.33
CA ALA A 19 -10.55 4.10 -14.60
C ALA A 19 -10.47 2.56 -14.61
N TYR A 20 -9.63 1.95 -13.78
CA TYR A 20 -9.49 0.48 -13.67
C TYR A 20 -10.34 -0.15 -12.56
N HIS A 21 -10.77 0.63 -11.57
CA HIS A 21 -11.46 0.14 -10.37
C HIS A 21 -12.75 0.94 -10.13
N ASN A 22 -13.73 0.80 -11.02
CA ASN A 22 -15.00 1.54 -10.92
C ASN A 22 -16.17 0.66 -10.44
N HIS A 23 -15.97 -0.65 -10.30
CA HIS A 23 -16.96 -1.56 -9.76
C HIS A 23 -16.86 -1.59 -8.22
N PRO A 24 -17.96 -1.33 -7.47
CA PRO A 24 -17.90 -1.17 -6.01
C PRO A 24 -17.42 -2.43 -5.29
N ILE A 25 -17.75 -3.63 -5.79
CA ILE A 25 -17.25 -4.89 -5.23
C ILE A 25 -15.73 -5.01 -5.43
N ASN A 26 -15.20 -4.58 -6.58
CA ASN A 26 -13.76 -4.61 -6.82
C ASN A 26 -13.03 -3.62 -5.91
N GLN A 27 -13.57 -2.41 -5.74
CA GLN A 27 -13.04 -1.43 -4.78
C GLN A 27 -13.02 -1.98 -3.35
N LEU A 28 -14.08 -2.67 -2.92
CA LEU A 28 -14.14 -3.31 -1.60
C LEU A 28 -13.09 -4.43 -1.45
N ILE A 29 -12.92 -5.27 -2.48
CA ILE A 29 -11.87 -6.30 -2.50
C ILE A 29 -10.50 -5.64 -2.34
N HIS A 30 -10.21 -4.59 -3.10
CA HIS A 30 -8.93 -3.87 -2.97
C HIS A 30 -8.78 -3.23 -1.59
N PHE A 31 -9.86 -2.66 -1.04
CA PHE A 31 -9.86 -2.05 0.29
C PHE A 31 -9.43 -3.03 1.39
N VAL A 32 -9.83 -4.29 1.29
CA VAL A 32 -9.47 -5.33 2.24
C VAL A 32 -8.10 -5.95 1.93
N PHE A 33 -7.85 -6.28 0.67
CA PHE A 33 -6.73 -7.15 0.31
C PHE A 33 -5.44 -6.41 -0.07
N VAL A 34 -5.48 -5.11 -0.41
CA VAL A 34 -4.25 -4.31 -0.59
C VAL A 34 -3.48 -4.17 0.74
N PRO A 35 -4.11 -3.77 1.87
CA PRO A 35 -3.45 -3.76 3.17
C PRO A 35 -2.97 -5.15 3.60
N ALA A 36 -3.73 -6.22 3.30
CA ALA A 36 -3.35 -7.59 3.64
C ALA A 36 -2.09 -8.06 2.89
N ILE A 37 -1.97 -7.73 1.59
CA ILE A 37 -0.75 -7.97 0.82
C ILE A 37 0.42 -7.22 1.44
N LEU A 38 0.27 -5.91 1.71
CA LEU A 38 1.34 -5.11 2.29
C LEU A 38 1.78 -5.65 3.67
N TRP A 39 0.82 -6.05 4.50
CA TRP A 39 1.08 -6.68 5.79
C TRP A 39 1.86 -7.99 5.67
N SER A 40 1.48 -8.88 4.75
CA SER A 40 2.21 -10.14 4.52
C SER A 40 3.67 -9.90 4.09
N ILE A 41 3.92 -8.86 3.29
CA ILE A 41 5.27 -8.44 2.91
C ILE A 41 6.03 -7.93 4.15
N PHE A 42 5.40 -7.14 5.01
CA PHE A 42 6.00 -6.69 6.27
C PHE A 42 6.35 -7.85 7.21
N VAL A 43 5.54 -8.91 7.25
CA VAL A 43 5.86 -10.11 8.03
C VAL A 43 7.14 -10.74 7.49
N TRP A 44 7.28 -10.94 6.18
CA TRP A 44 8.53 -11.48 5.59
C TRP A 44 9.73 -10.56 5.82
N LEU A 45 9.57 -9.25 5.67
CA LEU A 45 10.62 -8.26 5.94
C LEU A 45 11.10 -8.30 7.40
N SER A 46 10.25 -8.73 8.34
CA SER A 46 10.61 -8.86 9.74
C SER A 46 11.66 -9.97 9.99
N TYR A 47 11.80 -10.93 9.06
CA TYR A 47 12.81 -11.99 9.15
C TYR A 47 14.20 -11.59 8.67
N ILE A 48 14.34 -10.41 8.04
CA ILE A 48 15.63 -9.90 7.55
C ILE A 48 16.53 -9.42 8.71
N GLY A 49 15.94 -9.18 9.89
CA GLY A 49 16.62 -8.60 11.05
C GLY A 49 16.81 -7.08 10.93
N PRO A 50 17.21 -6.38 12.00
CA PRO A 50 17.45 -4.93 11.96
C PRO A 50 18.56 -4.58 10.97
N LEU A 51 18.38 -3.51 10.19
CA LEU A 51 19.38 -3.08 9.20
C LEU A 51 20.73 -2.74 9.85
N SER A 52 20.73 -2.30 11.11
CA SER A 52 21.95 -2.09 11.90
C SER A 52 22.80 -3.36 12.06
N THR A 53 22.17 -4.53 12.17
CA THR A 53 22.86 -5.83 12.22
C THR A 53 23.47 -6.16 10.86
N LEU A 54 22.74 -5.91 9.76
CA LEU A 54 23.22 -6.16 8.40
C LEU A 54 24.35 -5.22 7.97
N MET A 55 24.33 -3.96 8.42
CA MET A 55 25.38 -2.97 8.10
C MET A 55 26.61 -3.10 8.99
N GLY A 56 26.71 -4.13 9.84
CA GLY A 56 27.83 -4.33 10.76
C GLY A 56 27.91 -3.28 11.88
N LEU A 57 26.94 -2.38 11.97
CA LEU A 57 26.82 -1.36 13.03
C LEU A 57 26.35 -1.97 14.36
N GLY A 58 25.97 -3.25 14.37
CA GLY A 58 25.46 -3.98 15.54
C GLY A 58 26.52 -4.44 16.55
N ALA A 59 27.81 -4.51 16.19
CA ALA A 59 28.85 -5.00 17.10
C ALA A 59 29.24 -3.98 18.18
N THR A 60 28.91 -2.69 18.01
CA THR A 60 29.17 -1.64 19.01
C THR A 60 27.93 -1.21 19.79
N ALA A 61 26.71 -1.56 19.33
CA ALA A 61 25.46 -1.33 20.07
C ALA A 61 25.04 -2.53 20.93
N ALA A 62 25.45 -3.76 20.59
CA ALA A 62 25.14 -4.95 21.39
C ALA A 62 25.85 -5.01 22.76
N ALA A 63 26.81 -4.10 23.02
CA ALA A 63 27.44 -3.95 24.32
C ALA A 63 26.61 -3.12 25.33
N GLY A 64 25.47 -2.55 24.90
CA GLY A 64 24.60 -1.74 25.75
C GLY A 64 23.12 -1.98 25.45
N GLY A 65 22.58 -3.04 26.05
CA GLY A 65 21.16 -3.22 26.36
C GLY A 65 20.21 -3.50 25.19
N GLY A 66 19.24 -4.39 25.46
CA GLY A 66 18.21 -4.82 24.52
C GLY A 66 17.33 -3.67 24.03
N GLY A 67 16.42 -3.95 23.10
CA GLY A 67 15.57 -2.95 22.41
C GLY A 67 14.79 -1.94 23.26
N GLY A 68 14.79 -2.07 24.59
CA GLY A 68 14.35 -1.03 25.53
C GLY A 68 15.23 0.24 25.51
N ASP A 69 16.52 0.13 25.21
CA ASP A 69 17.47 1.26 25.31
C ASP A 69 17.29 2.27 24.16
N ALA A 70 16.92 1.80 22.96
CA ALA A 70 16.62 2.66 21.82
C ALA A 70 15.35 3.50 22.03
N LEU A 71 14.30 2.94 22.65
CA LEU A 71 13.06 3.67 22.93
C LEU A 71 13.23 4.64 24.12
N ALA A 72 14.10 4.31 25.08
CA ALA A 72 14.49 5.21 26.17
C ALA A 72 15.25 6.45 25.66
N GLN A 73 16.16 6.29 24.69
CA GLN A 73 16.93 7.39 24.10
C GLN A 73 16.07 8.45 23.38
N TRP A 74 14.89 8.07 22.89
CA TRP A 74 13.94 8.97 22.22
C TRP A 74 12.82 9.47 23.18
N GLY A 75 12.96 9.26 24.49
CA GLY A 75 11.99 9.71 25.50
C GLY A 75 10.70 8.88 25.56
N LEU A 76 10.65 7.73 24.88
CA LEU A 76 9.48 6.83 24.83
C LEU A 76 9.61 5.62 25.76
N GLY A 77 10.63 5.59 26.64
CA GLY A 77 10.91 4.46 27.53
C GLY A 77 9.74 4.07 28.44
N GLY A 78 8.93 5.04 28.89
CA GLY A 78 7.74 4.79 29.71
C GLY A 78 6.57 4.14 28.97
N LEU A 79 6.50 4.29 27.64
CA LEU A 79 5.55 3.59 26.77
C LEU A 79 6.05 2.19 26.45
N ALA A 80 7.35 2.05 26.17
CA ALA A 80 8.00 0.77 25.92
C ALA A 80 7.86 -0.20 27.10
N ALA A 81 8.00 0.29 28.34
CA ALA A 81 7.86 -0.51 29.56
C ALA A 81 6.44 -1.03 29.83
N ARG A 82 5.42 -0.48 29.14
CA ARG A 82 4.01 -0.89 29.27
C ARG A 82 3.53 -1.79 28.12
N LEU A 83 4.38 -2.03 27.12
CA LEU A 83 4.09 -2.90 25.99
C LEU A 83 4.75 -4.27 26.19
N PRO A 84 4.12 -5.38 25.76
CA PRO A 84 4.80 -6.68 25.65
C PRO A 84 6.13 -6.53 24.89
N ALA A 85 7.18 -7.28 25.24
CA ALA A 85 8.50 -7.14 24.60
C ALA A 85 8.46 -7.22 23.05
N ALA A 86 7.55 -8.05 22.51
CA ALA A 86 7.28 -8.13 21.07
C ALA A 86 6.67 -6.85 20.48
N ALA A 87 5.84 -6.13 21.24
CA ALA A 87 5.24 -4.86 20.86
C ALA A 87 6.22 -3.67 20.96
N ALA A 88 7.21 -3.75 21.85
CA ALA A 88 8.31 -2.78 21.92
C ALA A 88 9.35 -3.00 20.80
N ALA A 89 9.68 -4.26 20.47
CA ALA A 89 10.55 -4.58 19.33
C ALA A 89 9.96 -4.10 17.98
N ALA A 90 8.64 -4.16 17.84
CA ALA A 90 7.90 -3.66 16.68
C ALA A 90 7.93 -2.13 16.49
N LEU A 91 8.40 -1.38 17.48
CA LEU A 91 8.63 0.07 17.40
C LEU A 91 10.09 0.44 17.07
N GLN A 92 10.98 -0.54 16.87
CA GLN A 92 12.36 -0.23 16.52
C GLN A 92 12.42 0.38 15.10
N PRO A 93 12.90 1.63 14.95
CA PRO A 93 12.95 2.32 13.67
C PRO A 93 13.95 1.72 12.67
N THR A 94 14.70 0.69 13.08
CA THR A 94 15.65 -0.05 12.25
C THR A 94 15.07 -1.35 11.64
N SER A 95 13.81 -1.69 11.94
CA SER A 95 13.18 -2.87 11.32
C SER A 95 12.90 -2.61 9.83
N PRO A 96 13.20 -3.57 8.93
CA PRO A 96 12.94 -3.39 7.49
C PRO A 96 11.46 -3.10 7.16
N ALA A 97 10.51 -3.68 7.91
CA ALA A 97 9.09 -3.38 7.78
C ALA A 97 8.78 -1.89 8.06
N PHE A 98 9.31 -1.33 9.16
CA PHE A 98 9.15 0.09 9.48
C PHE A 98 9.79 0.99 8.41
N LEU A 99 11.01 0.66 7.97
CA LEU A 99 11.70 1.44 6.95
C LEU A 99 10.93 1.49 5.64
N VAL A 100 10.38 0.35 5.19
CA VAL A 100 9.53 0.33 4.00
C VAL A 100 8.25 1.14 4.22
N ALA A 101 7.58 1.01 5.37
CA ALA A 101 6.42 1.84 5.69
C ALA A 101 6.76 3.34 5.69
N ALA A 102 7.93 3.73 6.20
CA ALA A 102 8.42 5.11 6.20
C ALA A 102 8.73 5.61 4.78
N VAL A 103 9.32 4.78 3.92
CA VAL A 103 9.54 5.10 2.50
C VAL A 103 8.21 5.36 1.79
N TYR A 104 7.22 4.48 1.99
CA TYR A 104 5.86 4.70 1.50
C TYR A 104 5.25 6.00 2.05
N GLY A 105 5.38 6.24 3.36
CA GLY A 105 4.89 7.46 4.01
C GLY A 105 5.51 8.73 3.43
N CYS A 106 6.84 8.78 3.29
CA CYS A 106 7.56 9.90 2.68
C CYS A 106 7.14 10.12 1.22
N PHE A 107 7.04 9.04 0.45
CA PHE A 107 6.58 9.10 -0.93
C PHE A 107 5.16 9.68 -1.02
N TYR A 108 4.25 9.25 -0.14
CA TYR A 108 2.87 9.75 -0.14
C TYR A 108 2.76 11.17 0.37
N VAL A 109 3.56 11.57 1.36
CA VAL A 109 3.64 12.97 1.82
C VAL A 109 4.12 13.87 0.69
N ALA A 110 5.04 13.41 -0.15
CA ALA A 110 5.49 14.14 -1.33
C ALA A 110 4.38 14.31 -2.40
N LEU A 111 3.40 13.41 -2.44
CA LEU A 111 2.23 13.52 -3.33
C LEU A 111 1.11 14.37 -2.73
N ASP A 112 0.78 14.14 -1.46
CA ASP A 112 -0.20 14.87 -0.66
C ASP A 112 0.14 14.74 0.82
N LEU A 113 0.47 15.87 1.46
CA LEU A 113 0.88 15.92 2.87
C LEU A 113 -0.13 15.25 3.80
N VAL A 114 -1.42 15.55 3.67
CA VAL A 114 -2.44 15.08 4.62
C VAL A 114 -2.76 13.61 4.34
N ALA A 115 -2.94 13.23 3.08
CA ALA A 115 -3.21 11.83 2.75
C ALA A 115 -2.02 10.93 3.10
N GLY A 116 -0.79 11.37 2.81
CA GLY A 116 0.42 10.62 3.14
C GLY A 116 0.70 10.51 4.64
N ALA A 117 0.60 11.61 5.38
CA ALA A 117 0.82 11.59 6.83
C ALA A 117 -0.25 10.75 7.54
N SER A 118 -1.53 10.90 7.17
CA SER A 118 -2.61 10.10 7.75
C SER A 118 -2.49 8.62 7.39
N TRP A 119 -2.09 8.29 6.15
CA TRP A 119 -1.82 6.90 5.76
C TRP A 119 -0.69 6.31 6.59
N PHE A 120 0.42 7.03 6.75
CA PHE A 120 1.57 6.54 7.51
C PHE A 120 1.18 6.27 8.97
N LEU A 121 0.47 7.20 9.62
CA LEU A 121 0.09 7.09 11.02
C LEU A 121 -1.02 6.05 11.27
N CYS A 122 -2.02 5.98 10.39
CA CYS A 122 -3.22 5.16 10.62
C CYS A 122 -3.15 3.79 9.94
N VAL A 123 -2.28 3.59 8.95
CA VAL A 123 -2.18 2.35 8.17
C VAL A 123 -0.75 1.82 8.17
N GLY A 124 0.21 2.57 7.62
CA GLY A 124 1.58 2.09 7.44
C GLY A 124 2.24 1.65 8.75
N LEU A 125 2.20 2.49 9.78
CA LEU A 125 2.78 2.22 11.09
C LEU A 125 2.07 1.06 11.81
N PRO A 126 0.72 1.01 11.93
CA PRO A 126 0.03 -0.15 12.49
C PRO A 126 0.28 -1.47 11.75
N LEU A 127 0.36 -1.45 10.41
CA LEU A 127 0.67 -2.65 9.63
C LEU A 127 2.08 -3.14 9.90
N ALA A 128 3.08 -2.25 9.88
CA ALA A 128 4.47 -2.61 10.17
C ALA A 128 4.60 -3.15 11.60
N TRP A 129 3.98 -2.46 12.56
CA TRP A 129 4.02 -2.84 13.96
C TRP A 129 3.39 -4.23 14.19
N SER A 130 2.17 -4.45 13.68
CA SER A 130 1.47 -5.72 13.84
C SER A 130 2.18 -6.87 13.14
N ALA A 131 2.82 -6.63 11.99
CA ALA A 131 3.60 -7.63 11.26
C ALA A 131 4.84 -8.08 12.03
N VAL A 132 5.60 -7.14 12.60
CA VAL A 132 6.78 -7.46 13.43
C VAL A 132 6.36 -8.20 14.69
N TRP A 133 5.30 -7.76 15.35
CA TRP A 133 4.75 -8.45 16.52
C TRP A 133 4.33 -9.89 16.16
N PHE A 134 3.60 -10.08 15.06
CA PHE A 134 3.12 -11.37 14.61
C PHE A 134 4.28 -12.33 14.27
N ALA A 135 5.32 -11.82 13.59
CA ALA A 135 6.51 -12.60 13.26
C ALA A 135 7.26 -13.11 14.50
N GLY A 136 7.28 -12.33 15.59
CA GLY A 136 7.91 -12.72 16.85
C GLY A 136 7.02 -13.56 17.79
N ALA A 137 5.69 -13.43 17.68
CA ALA A 137 4.75 -14.08 18.60
C ALA A 137 4.19 -15.41 18.07
N VAL A 138 4.12 -15.60 16.74
CA VAL A 138 3.46 -16.75 16.13
C VAL A 138 4.47 -17.70 15.48
N PRO A 139 4.51 -18.99 15.89
CA PRO A 139 5.33 -19.99 15.23
C PRO A 139 5.01 -20.09 13.74
N ASN A 140 6.03 -20.14 12.90
CA ASN A 140 5.89 -20.19 11.45
C ASN A 140 5.04 -19.05 10.84
N ALA A 141 5.07 -17.85 11.43
CA ALA A 141 4.33 -16.69 10.94
C ALA A 141 4.53 -16.41 9.43
N TRP A 142 5.70 -16.70 8.87
CA TRP A 142 5.96 -16.58 7.43
C TRP A 142 5.05 -17.46 6.56
N GLN A 143 4.60 -18.64 7.04
CA GLN A 143 3.69 -19.53 6.33
C GLN A 143 2.27 -18.96 6.32
N TRP A 144 1.84 -18.39 7.45
CA TRP A 144 0.57 -17.68 7.54
C TRP A 144 0.57 -16.46 6.62
N ALA A 145 1.67 -15.69 6.59
CA ALA A 145 1.83 -14.59 5.66
C ALA A 145 1.74 -15.05 4.19
N LEU A 146 2.33 -16.19 3.84
CA LEU A 146 2.19 -16.79 2.50
C LEU A 146 0.73 -17.12 2.17
N GLY A 147 0.00 -17.74 3.10
CA GLY A 147 -1.42 -18.04 2.94
C GLY A 147 -2.25 -16.77 2.70
N VAL A 148 -2.04 -15.74 3.52
CA VAL A 148 -2.68 -14.42 3.37
C VAL A 148 -2.34 -13.80 2.02
N HIS A 149 -1.06 -13.83 1.62
CA HIS A 149 -0.59 -13.24 0.38
C HIS A 149 -1.25 -13.88 -0.85
N VAL A 150 -1.21 -15.22 -0.94
CA VAL A 150 -1.79 -15.97 -2.05
C VAL A 150 -3.30 -15.78 -2.12
N PHE A 151 -3.99 -15.86 -0.97
CA PHE A 151 -5.44 -15.64 -0.91
C PHE A 151 -5.81 -14.21 -1.34
N SER A 152 -5.06 -13.21 -0.87
CA SER A 152 -5.30 -11.80 -1.22
C SER A 152 -5.10 -11.52 -2.72
N TRP A 153 -4.09 -12.14 -3.33
CA TRP A 153 -3.89 -12.06 -4.78
C TRP A 153 -4.99 -12.75 -5.55
N TYR A 154 -5.41 -13.95 -5.12
CA TYR A 154 -6.52 -14.65 -5.74
C TYR A 154 -7.79 -13.78 -5.73
N MET A 155 -8.12 -13.19 -4.57
CA MET A 155 -9.30 -12.33 -4.41
C MET A 155 -9.26 -11.08 -5.30
N GLN A 156 -8.11 -10.44 -5.47
CA GLN A 156 -7.95 -9.28 -6.34
C GLN A 156 -7.97 -9.62 -7.82
N ILE A 157 -7.23 -10.66 -8.25
CA ILE A 157 -7.11 -11.01 -9.66
C ILE A 157 -8.39 -11.66 -10.17
N HIS A 158 -8.93 -12.65 -9.46
CA HIS A 158 -10.05 -13.43 -9.95
C HIS A 158 -11.41 -12.77 -9.65
N PRO A 159 -11.92 -12.73 -8.41
CA PRO A 159 -13.16 -12.01 -8.10
C PRO A 159 -13.14 -10.52 -8.50
N GLY A 160 -12.07 -9.80 -8.19
CA GLY A 160 -11.97 -8.36 -8.47
C GLY A 160 -11.88 -8.04 -9.96
N HIS A 161 -10.72 -8.32 -10.56
CA HIS A 161 -10.45 -7.94 -11.95
C HIS A 161 -11.09 -8.84 -13.00
N ALA A 162 -10.99 -10.16 -12.87
CA ALA A 162 -11.46 -11.09 -13.91
C ALA A 162 -12.99 -11.21 -13.95
N VAL A 163 -13.65 -11.27 -12.77
CA VAL A 163 -15.10 -11.47 -12.67
C VAL A 163 -15.87 -10.16 -12.62
N CYS A 164 -15.57 -9.24 -11.69
CA CYS A 164 -16.33 -8.00 -11.53
C CYS A 164 -16.03 -6.99 -12.64
N GLU A 165 -14.75 -6.67 -12.86
CA GLU A 165 -14.36 -5.65 -13.86
C GLU A 165 -14.30 -6.19 -15.29
N LYS A 166 -14.03 -7.49 -15.46
CA LYS A 166 -13.74 -8.15 -16.75
C LYS A 166 -12.64 -7.39 -17.52
N ARG A 167 -11.63 -6.90 -16.78
CA ARG A 167 -10.52 -6.10 -17.30
C ARG A 167 -9.19 -6.69 -16.85
N LYS A 168 -8.16 -6.44 -17.64
CA LYS A 168 -6.79 -6.78 -17.24
C LYS A 168 -6.38 -5.91 -16.05
N PRO A 169 -5.70 -6.47 -15.05
CA PRO A 169 -5.22 -5.70 -13.91
C PRO A 169 -4.10 -4.75 -14.35
N ALA A 170 -4.07 -3.55 -13.76
CA ALA A 170 -3.07 -2.51 -14.06
C ALA A 170 -1.62 -2.95 -13.77
N LEU A 171 -1.42 -3.98 -12.95
CA LEU A 171 -0.12 -4.60 -12.69
C LEU A 171 0.57 -5.11 -13.97
N LEU A 172 -0.19 -5.44 -15.02
CA LEU A 172 0.35 -5.87 -16.32
C LEU A 172 0.85 -4.69 -17.16
N ASP A 173 0.43 -3.46 -16.83
CA ASP A 173 0.85 -2.26 -17.54
C ASP A 173 2.07 -1.61 -16.84
N SER A 174 2.10 -1.60 -15.50
CA SER A 174 3.24 -1.10 -14.73
C SER A 174 3.27 -1.67 -13.30
N LEU A 175 4.07 -2.70 -13.07
CA LEU A 175 4.17 -3.40 -11.79
C LEU A 175 4.60 -2.45 -10.65
N ALA A 176 5.70 -1.72 -10.85
CA ALA A 176 6.26 -0.84 -9.83
C ALA A 176 5.28 0.27 -9.43
N GLN A 177 4.59 0.86 -10.41
CA GLN A 177 3.59 1.88 -10.16
C GLN A 177 2.36 1.32 -9.44
N ALA A 178 1.90 0.13 -9.82
CA ALA A 178 0.77 -0.53 -9.18
C ALA A 178 1.04 -0.79 -7.69
N PHE A 179 2.21 -1.34 -7.34
CA PHE A 179 2.58 -1.56 -5.94
C PHE A 179 2.78 -0.26 -5.17
N ALA A 180 3.49 0.71 -5.76
CA ALA A 180 3.80 1.96 -5.09
C ALA A 180 2.54 2.77 -4.76
N LEU A 181 1.51 2.75 -5.61
CA LEU A 181 0.35 3.64 -5.46
C LEU A 181 -0.93 2.97 -4.95
N ALA A 182 -1.08 1.65 -5.10
CA ALA A 182 -2.31 0.96 -4.68
C ALA A 182 -2.69 1.23 -3.20
N PRO A 183 -1.75 1.23 -2.22
CA PRO A 183 -2.11 1.56 -0.84
C PRO A 183 -2.64 2.98 -0.65
N LEU A 184 -2.06 3.97 -1.35
CA LEU A 184 -2.53 5.36 -1.31
C LEU A 184 -3.91 5.50 -1.95
N PHE A 185 -4.17 4.81 -3.06
CA PHE A 185 -5.46 4.91 -3.74
C PHE A 185 -6.61 4.34 -2.91
N VAL A 186 -6.41 3.17 -2.31
CA VAL A 186 -7.35 2.59 -1.35
C VAL A 186 -7.61 3.54 -0.18
N TRP A 187 -6.56 4.22 0.29
CA TRP A 187 -6.71 5.24 1.34
C TRP A 187 -7.51 6.45 0.89
N TYR A 188 -7.31 6.93 -0.35
CA TYR A 188 -8.11 8.01 -0.92
C TYR A 188 -9.59 7.65 -1.03
N GLU A 189 -9.96 6.42 -1.35
CA GLU A 189 -11.37 6.01 -1.35
C GLU A 189 -12.01 6.23 0.03
N LEU A 190 -11.31 5.86 1.11
CA LEU A 190 -11.77 6.13 2.47
C LEU A 190 -11.81 7.63 2.78
N LEU A 191 -10.74 8.37 2.46
CA LEU A 191 -10.69 9.81 2.69
C LEU A 191 -11.83 10.55 1.94
N PHE A 192 -12.13 10.14 0.71
CA PHE A 192 -13.24 10.66 -0.09
C PHE A 192 -14.61 10.32 0.51
N LEU A 193 -14.77 9.15 1.11
CA LEU A 193 -15.96 8.80 1.89
C LEU A 193 -16.10 9.67 3.14
N LEU A 194 -14.98 10.05 3.76
CA LEU A 194 -14.94 10.97 4.90
C LEU A 194 -15.03 12.47 4.50
N GLY A 195 -15.21 12.78 3.22
CA GLY A 195 -15.38 14.15 2.73
C GLY A 195 -14.08 14.93 2.49
N TYR A 196 -12.93 14.27 2.47
CA TYR A 196 -11.65 14.90 2.13
C TYR A 196 -11.63 15.36 0.66
N ARG A 197 -11.28 16.61 0.38
CA ARG A 197 -11.14 17.20 -0.98
C ARG A 197 -12.30 16.85 -1.96
N PRO A 198 -13.54 17.30 -1.68
CA PRO A 198 -14.71 16.96 -2.50
C PRO A 198 -14.60 17.47 -3.95
N THR A 199 -13.99 18.64 -4.16
CA THR A 199 -13.75 19.18 -5.51
C THR A 199 -12.85 18.26 -6.33
N LEU A 200 -11.76 17.76 -5.72
CA LEU A 200 -10.85 16.82 -6.39
C LEU A 200 -11.59 15.54 -6.77
N ARG A 201 -12.40 14.98 -5.86
CA ARG A 201 -13.21 13.80 -6.13
C ARG A 201 -14.13 14.00 -7.34
N HIS A 202 -14.82 15.13 -7.40
CA HIS A 202 -15.72 15.45 -8.51
C HIS A 202 -14.97 15.58 -9.85
N GLU A 203 -13.84 16.28 -9.86
CA GLU A 203 -13.03 16.41 -11.07
C GLU A 203 -12.41 15.09 -11.52
N LEU A 204 -12.00 14.24 -10.58
CA LEU A 204 -11.52 12.88 -10.87
C LEU A 204 -12.62 12.02 -11.48
N GLN A 205 -13.85 12.08 -10.95
CA GLN A 205 -14.98 11.34 -11.51
C GLN A 205 -15.21 11.73 -12.98
N ALA A 206 -15.20 13.02 -13.29
CA ALA A 206 -15.35 13.49 -14.67
C ALA A 206 -14.23 12.95 -15.59
N GLN A 207 -12.98 12.89 -15.12
CA GLN A 207 -11.87 12.31 -15.89
C GLN A 207 -11.98 10.80 -16.04
N VAL A 208 -12.38 10.09 -14.99
CA VAL A 208 -12.62 8.63 -15.00
C VAL A 208 -13.70 8.28 -16.01
N ASP A 209 -14.80 9.03 -16.03
CA ASP A 209 -15.89 8.83 -16.98
C ASP A 209 -15.43 9.02 -18.44
N GLN A 210 -14.61 10.05 -18.69
CA GLN A 210 -14.00 10.28 -20.01
C GLN A 210 -13.07 9.13 -20.42
N LEU A 211 -12.21 8.64 -19.51
CA LEU A 211 -11.30 7.52 -19.78
C LEU A 211 -12.06 6.21 -20.06
N ILE A 212 -13.13 5.94 -19.31
CA ILE A 212 -13.99 4.78 -19.52
C ILE A 212 -14.71 4.88 -20.88
N ALA A 213 -15.24 6.05 -21.23
CA ALA A 213 -15.90 6.29 -22.51
C ALA A 213 -14.92 6.09 -23.68
N ALA A 214 -13.71 6.64 -23.60
CA ALA A 214 -12.67 6.46 -24.60
C ALA A 214 -12.26 4.98 -24.75
N HIS A 215 -12.13 4.24 -23.65
CA HIS A 215 -11.83 2.80 -23.70
C HIS A 215 -12.95 1.99 -24.35
N ARG A 216 -14.23 2.34 -24.06
CA ARG A 216 -15.39 1.70 -24.71
C ARG A 216 -15.44 2.00 -26.20
N ALA A 217 -15.20 3.24 -26.61
CA ALA A 217 -15.15 3.65 -28.02
C ALA A 217 -14.05 2.90 -28.79
N LYS A 218 -12.87 2.69 -28.18
CA LYS A 218 -11.78 1.90 -28.78
C LYS A 218 -12.12 0.40 -28.93
N LYS A 219 -13.01 -0.13 -28.09
CA LYS A 219 -13.49 -1.52 -28.17
C LYS A 219 -14.63 -1.72 -29.15
N GLN A 220 -15.42 -0.68 -29.45
CA GLN A 220 -16.39 -0.73 -30.55
C GLN A 220 -15.62 -0.61 -31.87
N PRO A 221 -15.63 -1.64 -32.74
CA PRO A 221 -15.06 -1.48 -34.06
C PRO A 221 -15.85 -0.39 -34.80
N LEU A 222 -15.18 0.37 -35.69
CA LEU A 222 -15.75 1.45 -36.53
C LEU A 222 -16.75 0.90 -37.59
N VAL A 223 -17.62 -0.03 -37.23
CA VAL A 223 -18.49 -0.78 -38.17
C VAL A 223 -19.64 0.08 -38.66
N ASN A 224 -19.98 1.18 -37.99
CA ASN A 224 -21.10 2.04 -38.42
C ASN A 224 -20.74 3.10 -39.48
N SER A 225 -19.49 3.21 -39.92
CA SER A 225 -19.10 4.19 -40.94
C SER A 225 -19.14 3.65 -42.37
N ALA A 226 -19.38 2.34 -42.55
CA ALA A 226 -19.29 1.68 -43.86
C ALA A 226 -20.66 1.23 -44.44
N GLU A 227 -21.77 1.40 -43.71
CA GLU A 227 -23.13 1.04 -44.17
C GLU A 227 -24.00 2.26 -44.54
N GLN A 228 -23.39 3.45 -44.72
CA GLN A 228 -24.10 4.66 -45.17
C GLN A 228 -23.52 5.26 -46.45
N GLN A 229 -23.18 4.42 -47.44
CA GLN A 229 -22.95 4.85 -48.82
C GLN A 229 -23.86 4.09 -49.78
#